data_AF-A0A380DIY0-F1
#
_entry.id   AF-A0A380DIY0-F1
#
_cell.length_a   1.000
_cell.length_b   1.000
_cell.length_c   1.000
_cell.angle_alpha   90.00
_cell.angle_beta   90.00
_cell.angle_gamma   90.00
#
_symmetry.space_group_name_H-M   'P 1'
#
loop_
_entity.id
_entity.type
_entity.pdbx_description
1 polymer ?
#
loop_
_entity_poly.entity_id
_entity_poly.type
_entity_poly.pdbx_seq_one_letter_code
_entity_poly.pdbx_strand_id
1 'polypeptide(L)'
;MEPAIVKIPVSVDENIDNVEKKLNKLFTSLRSKYYLFVSDPVVIGIDAFEDTRVILRVSAETIPGEGFSGARIIRKEVQKCFYKKY
;
A
#
# COMPACT_ATOMS: atom_id res chain seq x y z
N MET A 1 1.00 16.18 -10.95
CA MET A 1 0.73 14.87 -10.33
C MET A 1 0.69 15.07 -8.84
N GLU A 2 -0.13 14.32 -8.12
CA GLU A 2 -0.26 14.42 -6.66
C GLU A 2 0.07 13.05 -6.03
N PRO A 3 0.82 12.98 -4.93
CA PRO A 3 1.15 11.70 -4.33
C PRO A 3 0.01 11.17 -3.45
N ALA A 4 -0.33 9.89 -3.63
CA ALA A 4 -1.09 9.12 -2.66
C ALA A 4 -0.12 8.45 -1.67
N ILE A 5 -0.17 8.84 -0.40
CA ILE A 5 0.72 8.30 0.65
C ILE A 5 -0.08 7.50 1.66
N VAL A 6 0.38 6.28 1.97
CA VAL A 6 -0.24 5.37 2.94
C VAL A 6 0.80 4.79 3.88
N LYS A 7 0.43 4.68 5.16
CA LYS A 7 1.14 3.90 6.18
C LYS A 7 0.39 2.59 6.40
N ILE A 8 1.09 1.46 6.27
CA ILE A 8 0.54 0.12 6.47
C ILE A 8 1.22 -0.48 7.70
N PRO A 9 0.49 -0.64 8.82
CA PRO A 9 1.03 -1.34 9.98
C PRO A 9 1.09 -2.84 9.70
N VAL A 10 2.22 -3.46 10.03
CA VAL A 10 2.46 -4.90 9.92
C VAL A 10 2.95 -5.38 11.28
N SER A 11 2.49 -6.54 11.77
CA SER A 11 3.01 -7.09 13.03
C SER A 11 4.50 -7.38 12.91
N VAL A 12 5.27 -7.15 13.97
CA VAL A 12 6.70 -7.52 14.04
C VAL A 12 6.91 -9.05 13.97
N ASP A 13 5.87 -9.83 14.28
CA ASP A 13 5.90 -11.29 14.20
C ASP A 13 5.75 -11.83 12.75
N GLU A 14 5.37 -10.97 11.80
CA GLU A 14 5.22 -11.35 10.40
C GLU A 14 6.57 -11.29 9.67
N ASN A 15 6.74 -12.15 8.66
CA ASN A 15 7.88 -12.05 7.76
C ASN A 15 7.69 -10.86 6.79
N ILE A 16 8.39 -9.76 7.05
CA ILE A 16 8.27 -8.51 6.28
C ILE A 16 8.58 -8.71 4.79
N ASP A 17 9.61 -9.50 4.43
CA ASP A 17 9.94 -9.78 3.03
C ASP A 17 8.77 -10.43 2.28
N ASN A 18 8.05 -11.34 2.94
CA ASN A 18 6.87 -12.00 2.37
C ASN A 18 5.68 -11.02 2.25
N VAL A 19 5.50 -10.14 3.23
CA VAL A 19 4.49 -9.08 3.19
C VAL A 19 4.75 -8.13 2.02
N GLU A 20 5.99 -7.65 1.86
CA GLU A 20 6.37 -6.77 0.75
C GLU A 20 6.21 -7.44 -0.61
N LYS A 21 6.63 -8.70 -0.78
CA LYS A 21 6.40 -9.47 -2.02
C LYS A 21 4.92 -9.55 -2.38
N LYS A 22 4.06 -9.79 -1.39
CA LYS A 22 2.60 -9.87 -1.59
C LYS A 22 2.00 -8.51 -1.94
N LEU A 23 2.44 -7.43 -1.29
CA LEU A 23 2.06 -6.05 -1.61
C LEU A 23 2.49 -5.65 -3.03
N ASN A 24 3.74 -5.90 -3.41
CA ASN A 24 4.25 -5.58 -4.74
C ASN A 24 3.48 -6.33 -5.83
N LYS A 25 3.11 -7.60 -5.60
CA LYS A 25 2.25 -8.36 -6.52
C LYS A 25 0.83 -7.78 -6.62
N LEU A 26 0.28 -7.25 -5.52
CA LEU A 26 -1.01 -6.56 -5.55
C LEU A 26 -0.91 -5.27 -6.38
N PHE A 27 0.13 -4.46 -6.14
CA PHE A 27 0.25 -3.11 -6.67
C PHE A 27 0.42 -3.05 -8.20
N THR A 28 1.08 -4.03 -8.81
CA THR A 28 1.21 -4.15 -10.27
C THR A 28 -0.14 -4.26 -10.99
N SER A 29 -1.21 -4.63 -10.27
CA SER A 29 -2.58 -4.71 -10.81
C SER A 29 -3.41 -3.45 -10.58
N LEU A 30 -2.99 -2.54 -9.70
CA LEU A 30 -3.82 -1.42 -9.28
C LEU A 30 -3.92 -0.32 -10.33
N ARG A 31 -2.83 -0.06 -11.07
CA ARG A 31 -2.83 0.95 -12.13
C ARG A 31 -3.78 0.59 -13.28
N SER A 32 -3.81 -0.67 -13.70
CA SER A 32 -4.72 -1.12 -14.75
C SER A 32 -6.18 -1.21 -14.28
N LYS A 33 -6.40 -1.40 -12.98
CA LYS A 33 -7.74 -1.49 -12.36
C LYS A 33 -8.36 -0.13 -12.04
N TYR A 34 -7.55 0.88 -11.73
CA TYR A 34 -8.03 2.20 -11.31
C TYR A 34 -7.30 3.31 -12.09
N TYR A 35 -8.05 4.02 -12.93
CA TYR A 35 -7.55 5.04 -13.85
C TYR A 35 -6.84 6.23 -13.17
N LEU A 36 -7.08 6.46 -11.87
CA LEU A 36 -6.50 7.59 -11.15
C LEU A 36 -4.99 7.43 -10.89
N PHE A 37 -4.46 6.21 -10.93
CA PHE A 37 -3.05 5.95 -10.70
C PHE A 37 -2.25 6.19 -11.98
N VAL A 38 -1.28 7.10 -11.89
CA VAL A 38 -0.32 7.38 -12.96
C VAL A 38 0.86 6.40 -12.91
N SER A 39 1.26 5.98 -11.70
CA SER A 39 2.26 4.95 -11.45
C SER A 39 1.66 3.79 -10.66
N ASP A 40 2.30 2.63 -10.68
CA ASP A 40 1.98 1.57 -9.73
C ASP A 40 2.30 2.06 -8.31
N PRO A 41 1.50 1.70 -7.29
CA PRO A 41 1.90 1.90 -5.91
C PRO A 41 3.16 1.10 -5.59
N VAL A 42 4.02 1.65 -4.75
CA VAL A 42 5.30 1.03 -4.38
C VAL A 42 5.51 1.12 -2.88
N VAL A 43 6.02 0.02 -2.29
CA VAL A 43 6.56 0.06 -0.93
C VAL A 43 7.89 0.83 -0.99
N ILE A 44 7.97 1.95 -0.28
CA ILE A 44 9.19 2.75 -0.15
C ILE A 44 10.15 2.09 0.86
N GLY A 45 9.58 1.41 1.85
CA GLY A 45 10.30 0.68 2.89
C GLY A 45 9.66 0.89 4.26
N ILE A 46 10.44 0.63 5.31
CA ILE A 46 10.05 0.86 6.70
C ILE A 46 10.13 2.36 7.02
N ASP A 47 9.02 2.93 7.49
CA ASP A 47 8.91 4.32 7.93
C ASP A 47 9.25 4.48 9.42
N ALA A 48 8.79 3.53 10.24
CA ALA A 48 8.90 3.56 11.68
C ALA A 48 8.70 2.16 12.29
N PHE A 49 9.13 2.01 13.54
CA PHE A 49 8.76 0.92 14.43
C PHE A 49 7.86 1.49 15.53
N GLU A 50 6.71 0.86 15.77
CA GLU A 50 5.69 1.31 16.74
C GLU A 50 5.18 0.11 17.55
N ASP A 51 5.51 0.04 18.83
CA ASP A 51 5.19 -1.09 19.74
C ASP A 51 5.53 -2.46 19.13
N THR A 52 4.50 -3.23 18.75
CA THR A 52 4.61 -4.55 18.11
C THR A 52 4.38 -4.48 16.59
N ARG A 53 4.62 -3.32 15.97
CA ARG A 53 4.36 -3.08 14.56
C ARG A 53 5.54 -2.44 13.85
N VAL A 54 5.75 -2.87 12.62
CA VAL A 54 6.56 -2.17 11.62
C VAL A 54 5.61 -1.38 10.72
N ILE A 55 5.89 -0.10 10.53
CA ILE A 55 5.09 0.76 9.65
C ILE A 55 5.74 0.81 8.28
N LEU A 56 5.10 0.22 7.27
CA LEU A 56 5.55 0.34 5.88
C LEU A 56 4.96 1.59 5.24
N ARG A 57 5.79 2.37 4.54
CA ARG A 57 5.35 3.51 3.72
C ARG A 57 5.12 3.06 2.29
N VAL A 58 3.96 3.41 1.76
CA VAL A 58 3.58 3.20 0.35
C VAL A 58 3.29 4.54 -0.31
N SER A 59 3.75 4.69 -1.55
CA SER A 59 3.47 5.87 -2.38
C SER A 59 2.99 5.45 -3.77
N ALA A 60 2.16 6.28 -4.39
CA ALA A 60 1.80 6.19 -5.80
C ALA A 60 1.58 7.60 -6.37
N GLU A 61 1.93 7.83 -7.62
CA GLU A 61 1.52 9.04 -8.33
C GLU A 61 0.07 8.90 -8.78
N THR A 62 -0.74 9.92 -8.50
CA THR A 62 -2.11 10.02 -8.98
C THR A 62 -2.31 11.25 -9.86
N ILE A 63 -3.42 11.24 -10.59
CA ILE A 63 -3.92 12.46 -11.25
C ILE A 63 -4.20 13.55 -10.18
N PRO A 64 -4.09 14.84 -10.55
CA PRO A 64 -4.31 15.94 -9.61
C PRO A 64 -5.71 15.88 -8.95
N GLY A 65 -5.79 16.09 -7.63
CA GLY A 65 -7.03 16.05 -6.86
C GLY A 65 -7.41 14.66 -6.33
N GLU A 66 -6.73 13.60 -6.77
CA GLU A 66 -7.07 12.21 -6.42
C GLU A 66 -6.14 11.57 -5.39
N GLY A 67 -5.21 12.32 -4.79
CA GLY A 67 -4.24 11.77 -3.81
C GLY A 67 -4.93 11.04 -2.65
N PHE A 68 -6.01 11.63 -2.13
CA PHE A 68 -6.83 11.02 -1.07
C PHE A 68 -7.58 9.77 -1.54
N SER A 69 -8.18 9.81 -2.74
CA SER A 69 -8.89 8.65 -3.32
C SER A 69 -7.94 7.48 -3.57
N GLY A 70 -6.76 7.76 -4.14
CA GLY A 70 -5.70 6.77 -4.34
C GLY A 70 -5.25 6.14 -3.03
N ALA A 71 -4.99 6.97 -2.01
CA ALA A 71 -4.62 6.48 -0.69
C ALA A 71 -5.73 5.63 -0.05
N ARG A 72 -7.01 5.95 -0.28
CA ARG A 72 -8.15 5.15 0.20
C ARG A 72 -8.25 3.80 -0.53
N ILE A 73 -8.04 3.79 -1.84
CA ILE A 73 -8.06 2.56 -2.66
C ILE A 73 -6.92 1.63 -2.24
N ILE A 74 -5.70 2.14 -2.09
CA ILE A 74 -4.55 1.36 -1.61
C ILE A 74 -4.88 0.67 -0.28
N ARG A 75 -5.36 1.43 0.73
CA ARG A 75 -5.74 0.83 2.03
C ARG A 75 -6.79 -0.27 1.91
N LYS A 76 -7.82 -0.08 1.08
CA LYS A 76 -8.88 -1.08 0.87
C LYS A 76 -8.37 -2.34 0.19
N GLU A 77 -7.56 -2.21 -0.86
CA GLU A 77 -7.05 -3.35 -1.60
C GLU A 77 -6.01 -4.12 -0.77
N VAL A 78 -5.17 -3.43 0.00
CA VAL A 78 -4.28 -4.05 0.99
C VAL A 78 -5.07 -4.81 2.03
N GLN A 79 -6.10 -4.20 2.63
CA GLN A 79 -6.95 -4.88 3.61
C GLN A 79 -7.55 -6.15 3.02
N LYS A 80 -8.12 -6.11 1.81
CA LYS A 80 -8.67 -7.30 1.14
C LYS A 80 -7.63 -8.37 0.86
N CYS A 81 -6.41 -7.96 0.48
CA CYS A 81 -5.31 -8.89 0.17
C CYS A 81 -4.88 -9.71 1.38
N PHE A 82 -4.93 -9.12 2.57
CA PHE A 82 -4.56 -9.77 3.84
C PHE A 82 -5.74 -10.25 4.67
N TYR A 83 -6.96 -9.87 4.31
CA TYR A 83 -8.18 -10.35 4.96
C TYR A 83 -8.35 -11.85 4.70
N LYS A 84 -8.26 -12.65 5.76
CA LYS A 84 -8.67 -14.05 5.77
C LYS A 84 -10.08 -14.13 6.33
N LYS A 85 -11.02 -14.66 5.56
CA LYS A 85 -12.33 -15.06 6.07
C LYS A 85 -12.15 -16.42 6.72
N TYR A 86 -12.40 -16.50 8.03
CA TYR A 86 -12.51 -17.77 8.76
C TYR A 86 -13.58 -18.66 8.12
#